data_AF-A0A5C8TSS5-F1
#
_entry.id   AF-A0A5C8TSS5-F1
#
_cell.length_a   1.000
_cell.length_b   1.000
_cell.length_c   1.000
_cell.angle_alpha   90.00
_cell.angle_beta   90.00
_cell.angle_gamma   90.00
#
_symmetry.space_group_name_H-M   'P 1'
#
loop_
_entity.id
_entity.type
_entity.pdbx_description
1 polymer ?
#
loop_
_entity_poly.entity_id
_entity_poly.type
_entity_poly.pdbx_seq_one_letter_code
_entity_poly.pdbx_strand_id
1 'polypeptide(L)' 'MDKLEALLDRLKTRQRDLIMEAAQYDTMPADSTLKRIAELENVIAAVEAVAHEERGRRQR' A
#
# COMPACT_ATOMS: atom_id res chain seq x y z
N MET A 1 -15.05 7.82 -6.37
CA MET A 1 -14.26 6.96 -5.46
C MET A 1 -14.43 7.48 -4.05
N ASP A 2 -14.57 6.56 -3.10
CA ASP A 2 -14.43 6.87 -1.67
C ASP A 2 -13.02 7.46 -1.41
N LYS A 3 -12.89 8.38 -0.45
CA LYS A 3 -11.58 8.98 -0.11
C LYS A 3 -10.58 7.89 0.32
N LEU A 4 -11.05 6.83 0.97
CA LEU A 4 -10.23 5.69 1.38
C LEU A 4 -9.79 4.84 0.17
N GLU A 5 -10.66 4.64 -0.81
CA GLU A 5 -10.30 3.95 -2.07
C GLU A 5 -9.25 4.74 -2.85
N ALA A 6 -9.42 6.06 -2.98
CA ALA A 6 -8.45 6.92 -3.64
C ALA A 6 -7.11 7.00 -2.89
N LEU A 7 -7.10 6.85 -1.56
CA LEU A 7 -5.86 6.71 -0.79
C LEU A 7 -5.21 5.35 -1.03
N LEU A 8 -6.00 4.28 -0.99
CA LEU A 8 -5.53 2.91 -1.21
C LEU A 8 -4.86 2.76 -2.58
N ASP A 9 -5.46 3.32 -3.63
CA ASP A 9 -4.88 3.28 -4.98
C ASP A 9 -3.54 3.99 -5.05
N ARG A 10 -3.40 5.15 -4.41
CA ARG A 10 -2.12 5.88 -4.34
C ARG A 10 -1.06 5.09 -3.56
N LEU A 11 -1.43 4.46 -2.45
CA LEU A 11 -0.52 3.63 -1.66
C LEU A 11 -0.05 2.40 -2.43
N LYS A 12 -0.96 1.68 -3.08
CA LYS A 12 -0.64 0.51 -3.91
C LYS A 12 0.23 0.89 -5.11
N THR A 13 -0.04 2.04 -5.73
CA THR A 13 0.81 2.58 -6.80
C THR A 13 2.22 2.84 -6.28
N ARG A 14 2.35 3.53 -5.13
CA ARG A 14 3.67 3.80 -4.55
C ARG A 14 4.44 2.54 -4.16
N GLN A 15 3.77 1.53 -3.60
CA GLN A 15 4.39 0.25 -3.27
C GLN A 15 4.89 -0.45 -4.54
N ARG A 16 4.06 -0.49 -5.60
CA ARG A 16 4.45 -1.02 -6.91
C ARG A 16 5.67 -0.30 -7.46
N ASP A 17 5.67 1.04 -7.43
CA ASP A 17 6.79 1.82 -7.95
C ASP A 17 8.11 1.49 -7.24
N LEU A 18 8.09 1.35 -5.90
CA LEU A 18 9.26 0.96 -5.12
C LEU A 18 9.76 -0.45 -5.46
N ILE A 19 8.84 -1.41 -5.64
CA ILE A 19 9.18 -2.78 -6.04
C ILE A 19 9.77 -2.78 -7.45
N MET A 20 9.17 -2.03 -8.38
CA MET A 20 9.67 -1.93 -9.75
C MET A 20 11.02 -1.24 -9.83
N GLU A 21 11.25 -0.19 -9.04
CA GLU A 21 12.55 0.48 -8.91
C GLU A 21 13.61 -0.48 -8.36
N ALA A 22 13.28 -1.23 -7.30
CA ALA A 22 14.18 -2.21 -6.70
C ALA A 22 14.51 -3.36 -7.66
N ALA A 23 13.57 -3.75 -8.52
CA ALA A 23 13.74 -4.81 -9.51
C ALA A 23 14.60 -4.39 -10.72
N GLN A 24 14.97 -3.11 -10.86
CA GLN A 24 15.89 -2.66 -11.93
C GLN A 24 17.33 -3.12 -11.72
N TYR A 25 17.66 -3.57 -10.50
CA TYR A 25 19.00 -3.99 -10.13
C TYR A 25 19.06 -5.53 -10.05
N ASP A 26 20.14 -6.13 -10.57
CA ASP A 26 20.39 -7.58 -10.50
C ASP A 26 20.88 -8.04 -9.11
N THR A 27 20.60 -7.25 -8.07
CA THR A 27 21.04 -7.48 -6.70
C THR A 27 19.88 -7.36 -5.73
N MET A 28 19.99 -7.99 -4.57
CA MET A 28 18.99 -7.82 -3.51
C MET A 28 18.81 -6.35 -3.14
N PRO A 29 17.56 -5.86 -2.96
CA PRO A 29 17.33 -4.51 -2.48
C PRO A 29 17.94 -4.33 -1.09
N ALA A 30 18.44 -3.12 -0.81
CA ALA A 30 18.93 -2.78 0.51
C ALA A 30 17.84 -2.97 1.59
N ASP A 31 18.23 -3.34 2.80
CA ASP A 31 17.31 -3.54 3.94
C ASP A 31 16.40 -2.33 4.18
N SER A 32 16.90 -1.12 3.94
CA SER A 32 16.13 0.11 4.04
C SER A 32 14.98 0.18 3.02
N THR A 33 15.19 -0.33 1.81
CA THR A 33 14.17 -0.45 0.76
C THR A 33 13.14 -1.52 1.14
N LEU A 34 13.60 -2.69 1.59
CA LEU A 34 12.73 -3.77 2.06
C LEU A 34 11.83 -3.30 3.22
N LYS A 35 12.42 -2.58 4.19
CA LYS A 35 11.69 -1.99 5.31
C LYS A 35 10.64 -0.98 4.86
N ARG A 36 10.97 -0.08 3.92
CA ARG A 36 10.01 0.88 3.36
C ARG A 36 8.82 0.21 2.67
N ILE A 37 9.07 -0.88 1.94
CA ILE A 37 8.00 -1.67 1.29
C ILE A 37 7.09 -2.30 2.34
N ALA A 38 7.67 -2.92 3.38
CA ALA A 38 6.92 -3.53 4.47
C ALA A 38 6.10 -2.51 5.28
N GLU A 39 6.65 -1.32 5.53
CA GLU A 39 5.93 -0.22 6.18
C GLU A 39 4.72 0.23 5.35
N LEU A 40 4.87 0.35 4.02
CA LEU A 40 3.74 0.66 3.13
C LEU A 40 2.68 -0.44 3.11
N GLU A 41 3.10 -1.70 3.14
CA GLU A 41 2.17 -2.84 3.19
C GLU A 41 1.30 -2.81 4.45
N ASN A 42 1.90 -2.52 5.60
CA ASN A 42 1.16 -2.34 6.86
C ASN A 42 0.14 -1.19 6.78
N VAL A 43 0.52 -0.07 6.16
CA VAL A 43 -0.40 1.07 5.97
C VAL A 43 -1.53 0.72 5.01
N ILE A 44 -1.25 -0.01 3.92
CA ILE A 44 -2.25 -0.51 2.97
C ILE A 44 -3.27 -1.39 3.70
N ALA A 45 -2.81 -2.36 4.50
CA ALA A 45 -3.68 -3.24 5.26
C ALA A 45 -4.58 -2.45 6.23
N ALA A 46 -4.03 -1.44 6.91
CA ALA A 46 -4.81 -0.58 7.79
C ALA A 46 -5.90 0.22 7.04
N VAL A 47 -5.58 0.77 5.86
CA VAL A 47 -6.55 1.51 5.04
C VAL A 47 -7.63 0.57 4.48
N GLU A 48 -7.28 -0.65 4.07
CA GLU A 48 -8.24 -1.66 3.62
C GLU A 48 -9.23 -2.04 4.72
N ALA A 49 -8.74 -2.23 5.95
CA ALA A 49 -9.58 -2.53 7.10
C ALA A 49 -10.59 -1.40 7.36
N VAL A 50 -10.12 -0.15 7.43
CA VAL A 50 -11.01 1.01 7.64
C VAL A 50 -12.01 1.17 6.48
N ALA A 51 -11.58 0.98 5.24
CA ALA A 51 -12.48 1.05 4.08
C ALA A 51 -13.56 -0.03 4.12
N HIS A 52 -13.23 -1.23 4.60
CA HIS A 52 -14.19 -2.31 4.78
C HIS A 52 -15.21 -1.97 5.89
N GLU A 53 -14.75 -1.45 7.03
CA GLU A 53 -15.62 -1.01 8.12
C GLU A 53 -16.60 0.09 7.69
N GLU A 54 -16.12 1.10 6.98
CA GLU A 54 -16.96 2.22 6.50
C GLU A 54 -18.02 1.77 5.48
N ARG A 55 -17.68 0.84 4.59
CA ARG A 55 -18.66 0.23 3.68
C ARG A 55 -19.74 -0.54 4.44
N GLY A 56 -19.36 -1.29 5.48
CA GLY A 56 -20.30 -2.01 6.34
C GLY A 56 -21.23 -1.08 7.12
N ARG A 57 -20.74 0.09 7.57
CA ARG A 57 -21.57 1.12 8.22
C ARG A 57 -22.57 1.75 7.27
N ARG A 58 -22.19 2.03 6.02
CA ARG A 58 -23.06 2.67 5.03
C ARG A 58 -24.20 1.79 4.52
N GLN A 59 -24.09 0.47 4.70
CA GLN A 59 -25.10 -0.51 4.27
C GLN A 59 -26.14 -0.86 5.36
N ARG A 60 -26.00 -0.30 6.56
CA ARG A 60 -26.93 -0.45 7.69
C ARG A 60 -27.81 0.79 7.82
#